data_AF-A0A536HHF6-F1
#
_entry.id   AF-A0A536HHF6-F1
#
_cell.length_a   1.000
_cell.length_b   1.000
_cell.length_c   1.000
_cell.angle_alpha   90.00
_cell.angle_beta   90.00
_cell.angle_gamma   90.00
#
_symmetry.space_group_name_H-M   'P 1'
#
loop_
_entity.id
_entity.type
_entity.pdbx_description
1 polymer ?
#
loop_
_entity_poly.entity_id
_entity_poly.type
_entity_poly.pdbx_seq_one_letter_code
_entity_poly.pdbx_strand_id
1 'polypeptide(L)'
;TAQADRKLRTLVHGLRRRHPQAHLILTGCHVDNPHPRVSAVPSVDVAFPNARKNEIFDYISANFAPVAAHGSTTFARSRFFLKVQDGCNHRCTYCIVWRTRGASRSEAETSLIERARRAVSDGYGEIVLTGVDLGAFGRERGESLASFLRRLLEAIAPARLRLSSINANDFTPELVELAGAPRFCRHLHIPLQSGSDRVLKRMGRLYRRRDYLNLVAALRSQSPELAVTADVIVGFPGETDADFADTENVAAEAGLSGMHVFRYSPRAGTAAPRLGLPVDDPVSKERSHRLQTQAEAQRRAYEARFVDRELEVIWDRRYPTRMRGLSDNYITVYAPARGQTLGALATIRPVASCGDGLLGA
;
A
#
# COMPACT_ATOMS: atom_id res chain seq x y z
N THR A 1 -8.86 5.51 -8.01
CA THR A 1 -8.91 5.59 -9.50
C THR A 1 -10.32 5.29 -9.98
N ALA A 2 -10.70 5.66 -11.21
CA ALA A 2 -12.02 5.29 -11.75
C ALA A 2 -12.27 3.77 -11.78
N GLN A 3 -11.20 2.98 -11.91
CA GLN A 3 -11.26 1.52 -11.80
C GLN A 3 -11.66 1.08 -10.39
N ALA A 4 -11.11 1.69 -9.33
CA ALA A 4 -11.50 1.39 -7.95
C ALA A 4 -12.97 1.76 -7.68
N ASP A 5 -13.42 2.92 -8.17
CA ASP A 5 -14.83 3.35 -8.05
C ASP A 5 -15.77 2.39 -8.80
N ARG A 6 -15.36 1.90 -9.98
CA ARG A 6 -16.11 0.88 -10.74
C ARG A 6 -16.20 -0.43 -9.96
N LYS A 7 -15.07 -0.94 -9.44
CA LYS A 7 -15.03 -2.16 -8.62
C LYS A 7 -15.93 -2.05 -7.39
N LEU A 8 -15.95 -0.89 -6.72
CA LEU A 8 -16.84 -0.63 -5.59
C LEU A 8 -18.32 -0.75 -5.99
N ARG A 9 -18.75 -0.08 -7.07
CA ARG A 9 -20.14 -0.18 -7.54
C ARG A 9 -20.53 -1.61 -7.91
N THR A 10 -19.65 -2.33 -8.62
CA THR A 10 -19.87 -3.74 -8.95
C THR A 10 -20.01 -4.59 -7.68
N LEU A 11 -19.16 -4.38 -6.68
CA LEU A 11 -19.22 -5.08 -5.40
C LEU A 11 -20.55 -4.81 -4.68
N VAL A 12 -20.94 -3.54 -4.55
CA VAL A 12 -22.19 -3.16 -3.86
C VAL A 12 -23.41 -3.76 -4.56
N HIS A 13 -23.50 -3.67 -5.89
CA HIS A 13 -24.58 -4.31 -6.63
C HIS A 13 -24.59 -5.84 -6.45
N GLY A 14 -23.41 -6.46 -6.44
CA GLY A 14 -23.28 -7.90 -6.19
C GLY A 14 -23.66 -8.30 -4.75
N LEU A 15 -23.40 -7.45 -3.76
CA LEU A 15 -23.82 -7.65 -2.36
C LEU A 15 -25.33 -7.52 -2.23
N ARG A 16 -25.93 -6.45 -2.76
CA ARG A 16 -27.39 -6.24 -2.72
C ARG A 16 -28.16 -7.39 -3.38
N ARG A 17 -27.65 -7.93 -4.50
CA ARG A 17 -28.28 -9.10 -5.15
C ARG A 17 -28.20 -10.38 -4.31
N ARG A 18 -27.05 -10.66 -3.69
CA ARG A 18 -26.85 -11.88 -2.89
C ARG A 18 -27.50 -11.80 -1.51
N HIS A 19 -27.62 -10.60 -0.97
CA HIS A 19 -28.13 -10.33 0.37
C HIS A 19 -29.13 -9.17 0.31
N PRO A 20 -30.34 -9.39 -0.25
CA PRO A 20 -31.32 -8.32 -0.47
C PRO A 20 -31.73 -7.60 0.82
N GLN A 21 -31.78 -8.34 1.93
CA GLN A 21 -32.14 -7.83 3.26
C GLN A 21 -30.97 -7.28 4.07
N ALA A 22 -29.72 -7.37 3.59
CA ALA A 22 -28.58 -6.85 4.34
C ALA A 22 -28.62 -5.32 4.36
N HIS A 23 -28.34 -4.73 5.53
CA HIS A 23 -28.14 -3.29 5.65
C HIS A 23 -26.72 -2.92 5.21
N LEU A 24 -26.59 -2.20 4.10
CA LEU A 24 -25.33 -1.85 3.46
C LEU A 24 -24.91 -0.43 3.86
N ILE A 25 -23.90 -0.35 4.73
CA ILE A 25 -23.26 0.89 5.15
C ILE A 25 -22.03 1.17 4.28
N LEU A 26 -21.98 2.32 3.60
CA LEU A 26 -20.83 2.74 2.79
C LEU A 26 -19.97 3.77 3.54
N THR A 27 -18.66 3.59 3.54
CA THR A 27 -17.73 4.60 4.07
C THR A 27 -16.41 4.59 3.29
N GLY A 28 -15.61 5.66 3.43
CA GLY A 28 -14.29 5.79 2.84
C GLY A 28 -14.17 6.91 1.81
N CYS A 29 -13.04 6.96 1.10
CA CYS A 29 -12.71 8.05 0.16
C CYS A 29 -13.76 8.28 -0.94
N HIS A 30 -14.55 7.26 -1.26
CA HIS A 30 -15.61 7.37 -2.26
C HIS A 30 -16.76 8.27 -1.80
N VAL A 31 -17.11 8.20 -0.51
CA VAL A 31 -18.16 9.03 0.10
C VAL A 31 -17.70 10.49 0.17
N ASP A 32 -16.43 10.73 0.51
CA ASP A 32 -15.85 12.07 0.60
C ASP A 32 -15.50 12.68 -0.77
N ASN A 33 -15.85 12.01 -1.87
CA ASN A 33 -15.60 12.56 -3.19
C ASN A 33 -16.54 13.77 -3.41
N PRO A 34 -16.00 14.96 -3.75
CA PRO A 34 -16.81 16.16 -3.89
C PRO A 34 -17.73 16.13 -5.12
N HIS A 35 -17.60 15.14 -6.01
CA HIS A 35 -18.38 15.05 -7.23
C HIS A 35 -19.61 14.13 -7.06
N PRO A 36 -20.85 14.68 -7.01
CA PRO A 36 -22.06 13.90 -6.64
C PRO A 36 -22.32 12.68 -7.52
N ARG A 37 -22.08 12.79 -8.85
CA ARG A 37 -22.26 11.66 -9.78
C ARG A 37 -21.32 10.48 -9.52
N VAL A 38 -20.16 10.72 -8.91
CA VAL A 38 -19.21 9.66 -8.58
C VAL A 38 -19.55 9.06 -7.24
N SER A 39 -19.91 9.88 -6.25
CA SER A 39 -20.21 9.48 -4.86
C SER A 39 -21.55 8.76 -4.71
N ALA A 40 -22.47 8.92 -5.67
CA ALA A 40 -23.75 8.23 -5.67
C ALA A 40 -23.58 6.72 -5.90
N VAL A 41 -23.98 5.93 -4.91
CA VAL A 41 -24.10 4.47 -5.01
C VAL A 41 -25.53 4.09 -4.61
N PRO A 42 -26.49 4.00 -5.56
CA PRO A 42 -27.91 3.90 -5.25
C PRO A 42 -28.34 2.66 -4.43
N SER A 43 -27.47 1.67 -4.31
CA SER A 43 -27.77 0.39 -3.66
C SER A 43 -27.32 0.29 -2.20
N VAL A 44 -26.82 1.37 -1.60
CA VAL A 44 -26.43 1.43 -0.17
C VAL A 44 -27.52 2.12 0.65
N ASP A 45 -27.70 1.71 1.91
CA ASP A 45 -28.77 2.23 2.77
C ASP A 45 -28.35 3.51 3.50
N VAL A 46 -27.06 3.61 3.86
CA VAL A 46 -26.49 4.78 4.52
C VAL A 46 -25.02 4.95 4.14
N ALA A 47 -24.55 6.19 4.11
CA ALA A 47 -23.15 6.51 3.82
C ALA A 47 -22.57 7.41 4.92
N PHE A 48 -21.37 7.05 5.41
CA PHE A 48 -20.62 7.81 6.41
C PHE A 48 -19.34 8.38 5.81
N PRO A 49 -19.17 9.72 5.81
CA PRO A 49 -17.88 10.36 5.50
C PRO A 49 -16.74 9.84 6.36
N ASN A 50 -15.48 9.94 5.92
CA ASN A 50 -14.35 9.47 6.75
C ASN A 50 -14.30 10.18 8.12
N ALA A 51 -14.71 11.45 8.18
CA ALA A 51 -14.72 12.24 9.41
C ALA A 51 -15.72 11.74 10.47
N ARG A 52 -16.75 10.98 10.05
CA ARG A 52 -17.85 10.49 10.92
C ARG A 52 -17.81 8.96 11.08
N LYS A 53 -16.66 8.33 10.82
CA LYS A 53 -16.53 6.87 10.87
C LYS A 53 -16.74 6.25 12.25
N ASN A 54 -16.39 6.99 13.29
CA ASN A 54 -16.63 6.61 14.68
C ASN A 54 -18.13 6.46 14.99
N GLU A 55 -18.99 7.24 14.35
CA GLU A 55 -20.45 7.19 14.55
C GLU A 55 -21.10 5.93 13.98
N ILE A 56 -20.39 5.15 13.15
CA ILE A 56 -20.91 3.90 12.58
C ILE A 56 -21.27 2.92 13.71
N PHE A 57 -20.46 2.87 14.77
CA PHE A 57 -20.74 1.99 15.90
C PHE A 57 -22.03 2.39 16.60
N ASP A 58 -22.16 3.67 16.96
CA ASP A 58 -23.36 4.21 17.61
C ASP A 58 -24.61 4.02 16.72
N TYR A 59 -24.47 4.25 15.41
CA TYR A 59 -25.52 3.97 14.44
C TYR A 59 -25.94 2.50 14.46
N ILE A 60 -24.98 1.56 14.46
CA ILE A 60 -25.30 0.14 14.50
C ILE A 60 -25.99 -0.22 15.81
N SER A 61 -25.44 0.23 16.95
CA SER A 61 -26.00 -0.04 18.27
C SER A 61 -27.40 0.53 18.47
N ALA A 62 -27.71 1.68 17.86
CA ALA A 62 -29.02 2.31 17.95
C ALA A 62 -30.07 1.68 17.02
N ASN A 63 -29.65 1.10 15.89
CA ASN A 63 -30.58 0.63 14.84
C ASN A 63 -30.71 -0.90 14.77
N PHE A 64 -29.83 -1.66 15.41
CA PHE A 64 -29.84 -3.13 15.34
C PHE A 64 -29.73 -3.75 16.74
N ALA A 65 -30.62 -4.70 17.03
CA ALA A 65 -30.52 -5.49 18.26
C ALA A 65 -29.28 -6.41 18.20
N PRO A 66 -28.54 -6.58 19.30
CA PRO A 66 -27.44 -7.55 19.35
C PRO A 66 -27.99 -8.96 19.14
N VAL A 67 -27.60 -9.59 18.02
CA VAL A 67 -27.88 -11.00 17.79
C VAL A 67 -26.90 -11.81 18.63
N ALA A 68 -27.39 -12.77 19.41
CA ALA A 68 -26.53 -13.72 20.13
C ALA A 68 -25.65 -14.48 19.11
N ALA A 69 -24.39 -14.06 18.99
CA ALA A 69 -23.51 -14.56 17.95
C ALA A 69 -22.97 -15.95 18.30
N HIS A 70 -23.49 -16.98 17.63
CA HIS A 70 -22.70 -18.18 17.34
C HIS A 70 -21.73 -17.84 16.21
N GLY A 71 -20.59 -17.25 16.55
CA GLY A 71 -19.56 -16.90 15.58
C GLY A 71 -18.53 -15.94 16.16
N SER A 72 -17.29 -16.40 16.27
CA SER A 72 -16.16 -15.55 16.60
C SER A 72 -15.98 -14.50 15.49
N THR A 73 -16.32 -13.24 15.78
CA THR A 73 -16.15 -12.08 14.89
C THR A 73 -14.78 -11.45 15.01
N THR A 74 -13.83 -12.07 15.71
CA THR A 74 -12.43 -11.66 15.63
C THR A 74 -11.94 -11.95 14.22
N PHE A 75 -12.01 -10.93 13.37
CA PHE A 75 -11.12 -10.77 12.23
C PHE A 75 -9.70 -10.74 12.81
N ALA A 76 -9.14 -11.91 13.12
CA ALA A 76 -7.76 -12.07 13.52
C ALA A 76 -6.92 -11.66 12.31
N ARG A 77 -6.62 -10.36 12.23
CA ARG A 77 -5.64 -9.85 11.28
C ARG A 77 -4.32 -10.45 11.73
N SER A 78 -3.58 -11.04 10.81
CA SER A 78 -2.24 -11.52 11.12
C SER A 78 -1.24 -10.40 11.40
N ARG A 79 -1.63 -9.15 11.13
CA ARG A 79 -0.78 -7.97 11.20
C ARG A 79 -1.55 -6.78 11.74
N PHE A 80 -0.88 -5.97 12.55
CA PHE A 80 -1.48 -4.78 13.13
C PHE A 80 -1.17 -3.56 12.27
N PHE A 81 -2.21 -2.97 11.66
CA PHE A 81 -2.06 -1.76 10.87
C PHE A 81 -2.18 -0.52 11.77
N LEU A 82 -1.05 0.13 12.00
CA LEU A 82 -0.97 1.34 12.81
C LEU A 82 -0.98 2.56 11.89
N LYS A 83 -2.13 3.23 11.80
CA LYS A 83 -2.25 4.51 11.10
C LYS A 83 -1.63 5.61 11.95
N VAL A 84 -0.62 6.29 11.41
CA VAL A 84 0.15 7.33 12.13
C VAL A 84 -0.03 8.72 11.55
N GLN A 85 -0.48 8.82 10.30
CA GLN A 85 -0.55 10.07 9.54
C GLN A 85 -1.78 10.06 8.61
N ASP A 86 -2.42 11.21 8.45
CA ASP A 86 -3.49 11.45 7.48
C ASP A 86 -3.31 12.81 6.78
N GLY A 87 -3.98 13.00 5.65
CA GLY A 87 -3.82 14.18 4.80
C GLY A 87 -2.53 14.17 4.00
N CYS A 88 -2.36 15.16 3.11
CA CYS A 88 -1.17 15.27 2.27
C CYS A 88 -0.95 16.73 1.84
N ASN A 89 0.27 17.22 2.02
CA ASN A 89 0.62 18.58 1.59
C ASN A 89 1.17 18.64 0.16
N HIS A 90 1.53 17.50 -0.44
CA HIS A 90 1.96 17.43 -1.83
C HIS A 90 0.86 17.93 -2.78
N ARG A 91 1.28 18.62 -3.86
CA ARG A 91 0.39 19.17 -4.89
C ARG A 91 0.53 18.41 -6.21
N CYS A 92 0.57 17.08 -6.13
CA CYS A 92 0.65 16.25 -7.33
C CYS A 92 -0.54 16.53 -8.25
N THR A 93 -0.28 16.79 -9.53
CA THR A 93 -1.28 17.35 -10.45
C THR A 93 -2.42 16.39 -10.77
N TYR A 94 -2.23 15.09 -10.58
CA TYR A 94 -3.24 14.05 -10.77
C TYR A 94 -3.99 13.66 -9.48
N CYS A 95 -3.47 14.04 -8.31
CA CYS A 95 -3.95 13.54 -7.03
C CYS A 95 -4.99 14.50 -6.42
N ILE A 96 -6.11 13.95 -5.93
CA ILE A 96 -7.18 14.73 -5.27
C ILE A 96 -7.07 14.72 -3.74
N VAL A 97 -6.18 13.89 -3.18
CA VAL A 97 -6.09 13.59 -1.75
C VAL A 97 -5.89 14.84 -0.90
N TRP A 98 -5.05 15.78 -1.33
CA TRP A 98 -4.82 17.04 -0.60
C TRP A 98 -6.09 17.89 -0.44
N ARG A 99 -7.11 17.71 -1.30
CA ARG A 99 -8.43 18.33 -1.14
C ARG A 99 -9.35 17.50 -0.25
N THR A 100 -9.40 16.19 -0.42
CA THR A 100 -10.40 15.33 0.24
C THR A 100 -9.99 14.87 1.64
N ARG A 101 -8.70 14.83 1.94
CA ARG A 101 -8.13 14.42 3.23
C ARG A 101 -7.53 15.58 4.03
N GLY A 102 -7.46 16.77 3.43
CA GLY A 102 -6.91 17.97 4.06
C GLY A 102 -5.39 17.96 4.20
N ALA A 103 -4.91 18.90 5.03
CA ALA A 103 -3.49 19.08 5.32
C ALA A 103 -2.90 17.88 6.06
N SER A 104 -1.59 17.66 5.90
CA SER A 104 -0.88 16.62 6.65
C SER A 104 -1.03 16.82 8.16
N ARG A 105 -1.36 15.74 8.86
CA ARG A 105 -1.49 15.64 10.31
C ARG A 105 -0.97 14.30 10.77
N SER A 106 -0.12 14.31 11.79
CA SER A 106 0.46 13.13 12.42
C SER A 106 -0.16 12.92 13.79
N GLU A 107 -0.39 11.67 14.18
CA GLU A 107 -0.77 11.32 15.54
C GLU A 107 0.42 11.52 16.50
N ALA A 108 0.15 11.72 17.79
CA ALA A 108 1.17 11.87 18.82
C ALA A 108 1.93 10.57 19.03
N GLU A 109 3.26 10.66 19.08
CA GLU A 109 4.14 9.49 19.15
C GLU A 109 3.89 8.61 20.38
N THR A 110 3.61 9.20 21.55
CA THR A 110 3.34 8.47 22.79
C THR A 110 2.15 7.52 22.64
N SER A 111 1.01 8.02 22.12
CA SER A 111 -0.18 7.23 21.81
C SER A 111 0.15 6.08 20.84
N LEU A 112 0.93 6.36 19.80
CA LEU A 112 1.30 5.39 18.78
C LEU A 112 2.15 4.25 19.36
N ILE A 113 3.15 4.56 20.18
CA ILE A 113 4.00 3.57 20.83
C ILE A 113 3.19 2.71 21.80
N GLU A 114 2.30 3.30 22.60
CA GLU A 114 1.44 2.56 23.52
C GLU A 114 0.48 1.61 22.78
N ARG A 115 -0.09 2.05 21.66
CA ARG A 115 -0.93 1.19 20.81
C ARG A 115 -0.12 0.06 20.16
N ALA A 116 1.09 0.34 19.72
CA ALA A 116 1.97 -0.67 19.15
C ALA A 116 2.40 -1.72 20.18
N ARG A 117 2.75 -1.30 21.40
CA ARG A 117 3.06 -2.21 22.52
C ARG A 117 1.89 -3.11 22.85
N ARG A 118 0.68 -2.55 22.98
CA ARG A 118 -0.55 -3.33 23.20
C ARG A 118 -0.76 -4.36 22.10
N ALA A 119 -0.59 -3.99 20.83
CA ALA A 119 -0.68 -4.95 19.73
C ALA A 119 0.37 -6.09 19.87
N VAL A 120 1.61 -5.79 20.25
CA VAL A 120 2.59 -6.86 20.49
C VAL A 120 2.18 -7.76 21.66
N SER A 121 1.67 -7.19 22.75
CA SER A 121 1.12 -7.96 23.88
C SER A 121 -0.08 -8.82 23.50
N ASP A 122 -0.89 -8.36 22.54
CA ASP A 122 -2.02 -9.12 21.97
C ASP A 122 -1.56 -10.22 20.98
N GLY A 123 -0.26 -10.37 20.75
CA GLY A 123 0.34 -11.44 19.95
C GLY A 123 0.62 -11.08 18.48
N TYR A 124 0.54 -9.80 18.09
CA TYR A 124 0.86 -9.40 16.72
C TYR A 124 2.38 -9.41 16.46
N GLY A 125 2.83 -10.28 15.53
CA GLY A 125 4.25 -10.38 15.15
C GLY A 125 4.74 -9.34 14.12
N GLU A 126 3.85 -8.60 13.46
CA GLU A 126 4.20 -7.53 12.51
C GLU A 126 3.31 -6.30 12.74
N ILE A 127 3.96 -5.14 12.91
CA ILE A 127 3.34 -3.83 12.92
C ILE A 127 3.54 -3.20 11.54
N VAL A 128 2.44 -2.87 10.86
CA VAL A 128 2.44 -2.20 9.55
C VAL A 128 2.11 -0.73 9.77
N LEU A 129 3.09 0.14 9.60
CA LEU A 129 2.91 1.58 9.70
C LEU A 129 2.24 2.12 8.46
N THR A 130 1.14 2.84 8.63
CA THR A 130 0.36 3.39 7.52
C THR A 130 0.18 4.89 7.64
N GLY A 131 0.24 5.56 6.49
CA GLY A 131 -0.06 6.97 6.36
C GLY A 131 -0.56 7.26 4.94
N VAL A 132 -1.23 8.39 4.77
CA VAL A 132 -1.54 8.91 3.42
C VAL A 132 -0.28 9.42 2.74
N ASP A 133 0.61 10.02 3.51
CA ASP A 133 1.91 10.58 3.14
C ASP A 133 2.89 10.28 4.29
N LEU A 134 3.23 8.99 4.45
CA LEU A 134 3.96 8.50 5.63
C LEU A 134 5.30 9.21 5.85
N GLY A 135 5.99 9.54 4.75
CA GLY A 135 7.25 10.31 4.78
C GLY A 135 7.12 11.70 5.42
N ALA A 136 5.91 12.25 5.49
CA ALA A 136 5.62 13.52 6.12
C ALA A 136 5.29 13.45 7.62
N PHE A 137 5.31 12.25 8.22
CA PHE A 137 5.06 12.09 9.66
C PHE A 137 5.99 13.00 10.49
N GLY A 138 5.40 13.73 11.43
CA GLY A 138 6.10 14.58 12.39
C GLY A 138 6.54 15.94 11.85
N ARG A 139 6.53 16.17 10.52
CA ARG A 139 7.05 17.40 9.92
C ARG A 139 6.36 18.66 10.42
N GLU A 140 5.05 18.61 10.65
CA GLU A 140 4.30 19.76 11.15
C GLU A 140 4.62 20.12 12.61
N ARG A 141 5.35 19.25 13.32
CA ARG A 141 5.84 19.44 14.70
C ARG A 141 7.37 19.56 14.79
N GLY A 142 8.08 19.55 13.66
CA GLY A 142 9.54 19.49 13.65
C GLY A 142 10.13 18.14 14.09
N GLU A 143 9.33 17.08 14.08
CA GLU A 143 9.76 15.72 14.41
C GLU A 143 10.25 14.97 13.16
N SER A 144 11.10 13.96 13.37
CA SER A 144 11.67 13.13 12.31
C SER A 144 11.04 11.74 12.30
N LEU A 145 10.54 11.31 11.13
CA LEU A 145 10.07 9.94 10.91
C LEU A 145 11.15 8.93 11.31
N ALA A 146 12.41 9.10 10.87
CA ALA A 146 13.48 8.15 11.20
C ALA A 146 13.69 8.03 12.72
N SER A 147 13.60 9.14 13.46
CA SER A 147 13.71 9.15 14.91
C SER A 147 12.57 8.39 15.59
N PHE A 148 11.33 8.61 15.14
CA PHE A 148 10.16 7.86 15.61
C PHE A 148 10.28 6.36 15.29
N LEU A 149 10.68 6.01 14.07
CA LEU A 149 10.80 4.60 13.67
C LEU A 149 11.84 3.84 14.49
N ARG A 150 12.96 4.47 14.87
CA ARG A 150 13.96 3.87 15.79
C ARG A 150 13.33 3.53 17.15
N ARG A 151 12.65 4.50 17.78
CA ARG A 151 11.96 4.28 19.06
C ARG A 151 10.84 3.26 18.96
N LEU A 152 10.10 3.27 17.85
CA LEU A 152 9.05 2.29 17.59
C LEU A 152 9.62 0.87 17.45
N LEU A 153 10.70 0.69 16.68
CA LEU A 153 11.38 -0.60 16.52
C LEU A 153 11.81 -1.19 17.87
N GLU A 154 12.39 -0.37 18.75
CA GLU A 154 12.74 -0.78 20.12
C GLU A 154 11.50 -1.19 20.91
N ALA A 155 10.45 -0.36 20.90
CA ALA A 155 9.25 -0.56 21.69
C ALA A 155 8.42 -1.80 21.29
N ILE A 156 8.53 -2.26 20.04
CA ILE A 156 7.74 -3.38 19.52
C ILE A 156 8.49 -4.71 19.55
N ALA A 157 9.70 -4.80 20.12
CA ALA A 157 10.42 -6.08 20.19
C ALA A 157 9.57 -7.17 20.89
N PRO A 158 9.50 -8.40 20.35
CA PRO A 158 10.27 -8.94 19.21
C PRO A 158 9.63 -8.77 17.83
N ALA A 159 8.48 -8.10 17.71
CA ALA A 159 7.78 -7.93 16.43
C ALA A 159 8.60 -7.13 15.41
N ARG A 160 8.27 -7.34 14.14
CA ARG A 160 8.87 -6.64 13.00
C ARG A 160 8.05 -5.44 12.55
N LEU A 161 8.72 -4.48 11.93
CA LEU A 161 8.14 -3.24 11.43
C LEU A 161 8.13 -3.25 9.90
N ARG A 162 6.95 -3.02 9.32
CA ARG A 162 6.80 -2.77 7.89
C ARG A 162 6.26 -1.36 7.66
N LEU A 163 6.80 -0.67 6.67
CA LEU A 163 6.26 0.61 6.25
C LEU A 163 5.32 0.44 5.05
N SER A 164 4.28 1.27 5.00
CA SER A 164 3.50 1.48 3.78
C SER A 164 4.28 2.35 2.77
N SER A 165 3.57 3.04 1.88
CA SER A 165 4.17 3.91 0.88
C SER A 165 4.94 5.09 1.46
N ILE A 166 6.14 5.37 0.93
CA ILE A 166 6.93 6.58 1.20
C ILE A 166 7.39 7.19 -0.14
N ASN A 167 7.29 8.50 -0.32
CA ASN A 167 7.79 9.13 -1.55
C ASN A 167 9.32 9.12 -1.58
N ALA A 168 9.89 9.01 -2.79
CA ALA A 168 11.35 9.02 -2.96
C ALA A 168 12.03 10.27 -2.35
N ASN A 169 11.39 11.44 -2.44
CA ASN A 169 11.91 12.69 -1.87
C ASN A 169 11.79 12.80 -0.33
N ASP A 170 11.19 11.82 0.34
CA ASP A 170 11.03 11.83 1.80
C ASP A 170 12.08 10.98 2.53
N PHE A 171 12.98 10.32 1.79
CA PHE A 171 14.07 9.54 2.36
C PHE A 171 15.24 10.42 2.77
N THR A 172 15.42 10.59 4.08
CA THR A 172 16.63 11.18 4.65
C THR A 172 17.74 10.12 4.76
N PRO A 173 19.02 10.51 4.92
CA PRO A 173 20.11 9.57 5.14
C PRO A 173 19.85 8.62 6.33
N GLU A 174 19.25 9.12 7.41
CA GLU A 174 18.90 8.33 8.59
C GLU A 174 17.81 7.30 8.29
N LEU A 175 16.84 7.63 7.42
CA LEU A 175 15.82 6.68 7.01
C LEU A 175 16.39 5.60 6.08
N VAL A 176 17.36 5.96 5.24
CA VAL A 176 18.09 5.01 4.39
C VAL A 176 18.86 4.01 5.25
N GLU A 177 19.63 4.49 6.23
CA GLU A 177 20.34 3.65 7.21
C GLU A 177 19.38 2.69 7.93
N LEU A 178 18.23 3.21 8.39
CA LEU A 178 17.25 2.42 9.13
C LEU A 178 16.64 1.26 8.31
N ALA A 179 16.67 1.34 6.98
CA ALA A 179 16.20 0.25 6.11
C ALA A 179 17.05 -1.03 6.23
N GLY A 180 18.26 -0.95 6.79
CA GLY A 180 19.12 -2.09 7.11
C GLY A 180 18.96 -2.61 8.55
N ALA A 181 18.13 -1.98 9.39
CA ALA A 181 18.03 -2.36 10.79
C ALA A 181 17.35 -3.73 10.99
N PRO A 182 17.76 -4.51 12.02
CA PRO A 182 17.08 -5.76 12.37
C PRO A 182 15.58 -5.53 12.62
N ARG A 183 14.75 -6.49 12.23
CA ARG A 183 13.28 -6.43 12.32
C ARG A 183 12.62 -5.31 11.50
N PHE A 184 13.38 -4.47 10.78
CA PHE A 184 12.83 -3.64 9.72
C PHE A 184 12.62 -4.53 8.49
N CYS A 185 11.39 -4.68 8.03
CA CYS A 185 11.07 -5.53 6.91
C CYS A 185 11.86 -5.09 5.66
N ARG A 186 12.50 -6.05 4.98
CA ARG A 186 13.29 -5.84 3.76
C ARG A 186 12.42 -5.55 2.53
N HIS A 187 11.44 -4.66 2.68
CA HIS A 187 10.54 -4.21 1.63
C HIS A 187 10.19 -2.75 1.83
N LEU A 188 10.29 -1.98 0.74
CA LEU A 188 9.81 -0.61 0.69
C LEU A 188 8.91 -0.42 -0.53
N HIS A 189 7.80 0.27 -0.33
CA HIS A 189 6.93 0.72 -1.40
C HIS A 189 7.21 2.19 -1.70
N ILE A 190 7.90 2.45 -2.81
CA ILE A 190 8.37 3.80 -3.19
C ILE A 190 7.70 4.15 -4.53
N PRO A 191 6.67 5.00 -4.56
CA PRO A 191 5.97 5.31 -5.79
C PRO A 191 6.88 6.00 -6.80
N LEU A 192 7.12 5.35 -7.93
CA LEU A 192 7.88 5.90 -9.07
C LEU A 192 7.03 6.93 -9.82
N GLN A 193 5.75 6.59 -10.06
CA GLN A 193 4.77 7.32 -10.86
C GLN A 193 5.12 7.38 -12.36
N SER A 194 6.32 7.80 -12.73
CA SER A 194 6.87 7.76 -14.09
C SER A 194 8.40 7.74 -14.04
N GLY A 195 9.07 7.20 -15.06
CA GLY A 195 10.53 7.29 -15.20
C GLY A 195 11.01 8.48 -16.05
N SER A 196 10.10 9.24 -16.64
CA SER A 196 10.45 10.45 -17.40
C SER A 196 10.49 11.68 -16.51
N ASP A 197 11.61 12.40 -16.50
CA ASP A 197 11.76 13.67 -15.77
C ASP A 197 10.74 14.72 -16.23
N ARG A 198 10.41 14.71 -17.52
CA ARG A 198 9.41 15.63 -18.10
C ARG A 198 8.02 15.32 -17.56
N VAL A 199 7.64 14.04 -17.50
CA VAL A 199 6.35 13.61 -16.95
C VAL A 199 6.32 13.79 -15.43
N LEU A 200 7.37 13.43 -14.70
CA LEU A 200 7.51 13.64 -13.25
C LEU A 200 7.33 15.12 -12.87
N LYS A 201 7.97 16.03 -13.61
CA LYS A 201 7.80 17.48 -13.43
C LYS A 201 6.34 17.90 -13.63
N ARG A 202 5.68 17.43 -14.69
CA ARG A 202 4.26 17.72 -14.98
C ARG A 202 3.32 17.08 -13.95
N MET A 203 3.71 15.96 -13.37
CA MET A 203 3.02 15.31 -12.26
C MET A 203 3.15 16.06 -10.93
N GLY A 204 4.07 17.03 -10.83
CA GLY A 204 4.38 17.75 -9.59
C GLY A 204 5.19 16.90 -8.60
N ARG A 205 6.07 16.01 -9.11
CA ARG A 205 7.02 15.25 -8.27
C ARG A 205 8.28 16.07 -8.05
N LEU A 206 8.88 15.91 -6.87
CA LEU A 206 10.04 16.67 -6.41
C LEU A 206 11.34 15.88 -6.51
N TYR A 207 11.41 14.95 -7.48
CA TYR A 207 12.57 14.13 -7.77
C TYR A 207 12.63 13.83 -9.27
N ARG A 208 13.82 13.48 -9.74
CA ARG A 208 14.12 13.02 -11.09
C ARG A 208 14.41 11.51 -11.09
N ARG A 209 14.50 10.93 -12.28
CA ARG A 209 14.88 9.52 -12.48
C ARG A 209 16.19 9.17 -11.78
N ARG A 210 17.20 10.06 -11.86
CA ARG A 210 18.51 9.86 -11.24
C ARG A 210 18.41 9.79 -9.72
N ASP A 211 17.60 10.66 -9.11
CA ASP A 211 17.41 10.68 -7.65
C ASP A 211 16.75 9.38 -7.16
N TYR A 212 15.76 8.88 -7.91
CA TYR A 212 15.10 7.62 -7.61
C TYR A 212 16.07 6.43 -7.69
N LEU A 213 16.87 6.35 -8.76
CA LEU A 213 17.86 5.28 -8.94
C LEU A 213 18.96 5.32 -7.87
N ASN A 214 19.48 6.50 -7.57
CA ASN A 214 20.46 6.70 -6.50
C ASN A 214 19.89 6.28 -5.14
N LEU A 215 18.63 6.63 -4.84
CA LEU A 215 17.96 6.22 -3.62
C LEU A 215 17.84 4.69 -3.53
N VAL A 216 17.38 4.02 -4.58
CA VAL A 216 17.27 2.56 -4.60
C VAL A 216 18.63 1.89 -4.41
N ALA A 217 19.68 2.43 -5.03
CA ALA A 217 21.04 1.94 -4.84
C ALA A 217 21.52 2.12 -3.38
N ALA A 218 21.28 3.30 -2.78
CA ALA A 218 21.64 3.57 -1.39
C ALA A 218 20.87 2.67 -0.40
N LEU A 219 19.58 2.43 -0.64
CA LEU A 219 18.78 1.51 0.17
C LEU A 219 19.29 0.07 0.08
N ARG A 220 19.71 -0.37 -1.12
CA ARG A 220 20.31 -1.70 -1.30
C ARG A 220 21.72 -1.83 -0.75
N SER A 221 22.46 -0.74 -0.58
CA SER A 221 23.74 -0.81 0.14
C SER A 221 23.55 -1.10 1.63
N GLN A 222 22.43 -0.65 2.22
CA GLN A 222 22.05 -0.96 3.60
C GLN A 222 21.38 -2.33 3.73
N SER A 223 20.60 -2.74 2.72
CA SER A 223 19.87 -4.01 2.70
C SER A 223 19.94 -4.63 1.30
N PRO A 224 20.96 -5.46 0.99
CA PRO A 224 21.23 -5.97 -0.37
C PRO A 224 20.07 -6.70 -1.04
N GLU A 225 19.17 -7.27 -0.24
CA GLU A 225 18.03 -8.06 -0.69
C GLU A 225 16.72 -7.30 -0.63
N LEU A 226 16.75 -5.99 -0.38
CA LEU A 226 15.57 -5.16 -0.27
C LEU A 226 14.69 -5.25 -1.53
N ALA A 227 13.45 -5.67 -1.31
CA ALA A 227 12.39 -5.57 -2.30
C ALA A 227 11.91 -4.12 -2.42
N VAL A 228 11.99 -3.55 -3.61
CA VAL A 228 11.35 -2.26 -3.91
C VAL A 228 10.15 -2.51 -4.80
N THR A 229 9.00 -1.99 -4.39
CA THR A 229 7.77 -2.00 -5.20
C THR A 229 7.33 -0.57 -5.46
N ALA A 230 6.61 -0.33 -6.56
CA ALA A 230 6.23 1.02 -6.94
C ALA A 230 4.83 1.10 -7.55
N ASP A 231 4.16 2.23 -7.34
CA ASP A 231 3.03 2.63 -8.19
C ASP A 231 3.56 3.35 -9.43
N VAL A 232 3.00 3.05 -10.61
CA VAL A 232 3.32 3.68 -11.90
C VAL A 232 2.03 4.10 -12.59
N ILE A 233 2.00 5.30 -13.17
CA ILE A 233 0.87 5.84 -13.93
C ILE A 233 1.26 5.94 -15.40
N VAL A 234 0.54 5.25 -16.28
CA VAL A 234 0.69 5.35 -17.74
C VAL A 234 -0.45 6.15 -18.36
N GLY A 235 -0.20 6.73 -19.53
CA GLY A 235 -1.17 7.55 -20.26
C GLY A 235 -1.42 8.91 -19.64
N PHE A 236 -0.46 9.42 -18.86
CA PHE A 236 -0.55 10.77 -18.28
C PHE A 236 -0.69 11.83 -19.40
N PRO A 237 -1.42 12.94 -19.18
CA PRO A 237 -1.61 13.95 -20.21
C PRO A 237 -0.31 14.42 -20.84
N GLY A 238 -0.20 14.26 -22.16
CA GLY A 238 0.98 14.58 -22.97
C GLY A 238 2.17 13.63 -22.83
N GLU A 239 2.01 12.41 -22.30
CA GLU A 239 3.04 11.35 -22.27
C GLU A 239 3.32 10.78 -23.67
N THR A 240 4.58 10.86 -24.12
CA THR A 240 5.02 10.35 -25.43
C THR A 240 5.58 8.93 -25.30
N ASP A 241 5.88 8.29 -26.43
CA ASP A 241 6.52 6.96 -26.44
C ASP A 241 7.92 6.98 -25.80
N ALA A 242 8.68 8.07 -25.98
CA ALA A 242 9.98 8.23 -25.34
C ALA A 242 9.86 8.30 -23.81
N ASP A 243 8.84 8.98 -23.27
CA ASP A 243 8.64 9.04 -21.81
C ASP A 243 8.20 7.69 -21.23
N PHE A 244 7.44 6.93 -22.00
CA PHE A 244 7.04 5.59 -21.60
C PHE A 244 8.26 4.65 -21.62
N ALA A 245 9.09 4.72 -22.65
CA ALA A 245 10.35 3.97 -22.71
C ALA A 245 11.28 4.31 -21.52
N ASP A 246 11.38 5.58 -21.15
CA ASP A 246 12.10 6.00 -19.93
C ASP A 246 11.52 5.36 -18.66
N THR A 247 10.21 5.19 -18.59
CA THR A 247 9.53 4.53 -17.46
C THR A 247 9.86 3.04 -17.39
N GLU A 248 9.83 2.33 -18.52
CA GLU A 248 10.25 0.92 -18.59
C GLU A 248 11.72 0.77 -18.19
N ASN A 249 12.59 1.64 -18.71
CA ASN A 249 14.03 1.63 -18.43
C ASN A 249 14.33 1.86 -16.94
N VAL A 250 13.73 2.87 -16.32
CA VAL A 250 13.93 3.15 -14.88
C VAL A 250 13.40 2.00 -14.02
N ALA A 251 12.25 1.40 -14.38
CA ALA A 251 11.71 0.25 -13.66
C ALA A 251 12.64 -0.98 -13.77
N ALA A 252 13.25 -1.19 -14.94
CA ALA A 252 14.23 -2.24 -15.17
C ALA A 252 15.52 -2.01 -14.37
N GLU A 253 16.11 -0.82 -14.49
CA GLU A 253 17.36 -0.41 -13.84
C GLU A 253 17.25 -0.38 -12.31
N ALA A 254 16.12 0.11 -11.78
CA ALA A 254 15.82 0.04 -10.35
C ALA A 254 15.60 -1.39 -9.85
N GLY A 255 15.46 -2.39 -10.73
CA GLY A 255 15.19 -3.77 -10.36
C GLY A 255 13.94 -3.91 -9.49
N LEU A 256 12.83 -3.29 -9.89
CA LEU A 256 11.59 -3.31 -9.11
C LEU A 256 11.05 -4.74 -8.99
N SER A 257 10.79 -5.17 -7.77
CA SER A 257 10.22 -6.50 -7.46
C SER A 257 8.70 -6.59 -7.69
N GLY A 258 8.05 -5.46 -7.93
CA GLY A 258 6.62 -5.40 -8.24
C GLY A 258 6.17 -3.99 -8.57
N MET A 259 5.17 -3.88 -9.45
CA MET A 259 4.58 -2.60 -9.84
C MET A 259 3.06 -2.66 -9.81
N HIS A 260 2.43 -1.66 -9.21
CA HIS A 260 1.02 -1.38 -9.45
C HIS A 260 0.90 -0.38 -10.59
N VAL A 261 0.52 -0.89 -11.76
CA VAL A 261 0.38 -0.08 -12.97
C VAL A 261 -1.06 0.44 -13.07
N PHE A 262 -1.20 1.76 -12.98
CA PHE A 262 -2.46 2.46 -13.15
C PHE A 262 -2.49 3.18 -14.50
N ARG A 263 -3.61 3.10 -15.19
CA ARG A 263 -3.88 4.03 -16.29
C ARG A 263 -4.34 5.36 -15.71
N TYR A 264 -3.86 6.47 -16.29
CA TYR A 264 -4.27 7.80 -15.90
C TYR A 264 -5.79 7.90 -15.97
N SER A 265 -6.36 8.48 -14.91
CA SER A 265 -7.80 8.67 -14.78
C SER A 265 -8.01 10.11 -14.36
N PRO A 266 -8.59 10.95 -15.23
CA PRO A 266 -8.84 12.34 -14.89
C PRO A 266 -9.78 12.40 -13.69
N ARG A 267 -9.48 13.33 -12.77
CA ARG A 267 -10.28 13.58 -11.58
C ARG A 267 -10.71 15.05 -11.60
N ALA A 268 -11.99 15.30 -11.36
CA ALA A 268 -12.48 16.66 -11.21
C ALA A 268 -11.73 17.37 -10.07
N GLY A 269 -11.34 18.62 -10.29
CA GLY A 269 -10.60 19.43 -9.32
C GLY A 269 -9.09 19.22 -9.28
N THR A 270 -8.52 18.33 -10.11
CA THR A 270 -7.06 18.18 -10.24
C THR A 270 -6.52 19.02 -11.41
N ALA A 271 -5.20 19.27 -11.42
CA ALA A 271 -4.56 20.14 -12.42
C ALA A 271 -4.21 19.39 -13.71
N ALA A 272 -3.99 18.07 -13.65
CA ALA A 272 -3.54 17.25 -14.76
C ALA A 272 -4.37 17.38 -16.05
N PRO A 273 -5.72 17.48 -16.02
CA PRO A 273 -6.52 17.68 -17.23
C PRO A 273 -6.17 18.94 -18.03
N ARG A 274 -5.55 19.95 -17.41
CA ARG A 274 -5.14 21.20 -18.08
C ARG A 274 -3.77 21.11 -18.75
N LEU A 275 -3.04 20.01 -18.56
CA LEU A 275 -1.66 19.88 -19.02
C LEU A 275 -1.55 19.39 -20.47
N GLY A 276 -2.64 18.87 -21.04
CA GLY A 276 -2.70 18.38 -22.41
C GLY A 276 -3.77 17.32 -22.57
N LEU A 277 -3.82 16.72 -23.75
CA LEU A 277 -4.71 15.59 -24.01
C LEU A 277 -4.16 14.33 -23.34
N PRO A 278 -5.03 13.49 -22.74
CA PRO A 278 -4.62 12.16 -22.32
C PRO A 278 -4.20 11.34 -23.54
N VAL A 279 -3.33 10.37 -23.31
CA VAL A 279 -2.97 9.37 -24.33
C VAL A 279 -4.19 8.52 -24.66
N ASP A 280 -4.36 8.16 -25.93
CA ASP A 280 -5.47 7.33 -26.40
C ASP A 280 -5.60 6.03 -25.58
N ASP A 281 -6.85 5.62 -25.30
CA ASP A 281 -7.13 4.47 -24.44
C ASP A 281 -6.46 3.17 -24.90
N PRO A 282 -6.43 2.82 -26.22
CA PRO A 282 -5.70 1.65 -26.69
C PRO A 282 -4.21 1.70 -26.38
N VAL A 283 -3.56 2.86 -26.56
CA VAL A 283 -2.13 3.05 -26.27
C VAL A 283 -1.87 2.98 -24.76
N SER A 284 -2.70 3.63 -23.94
CA SER A 284 -2.59 3.55 -22.48
C SER A 284 -2.81 2.12 -21.96
N LYS A 285 -3.72 1.36 -22.59
CA LYS A 285 -3.96 -0.06 -22.28
C LYS A 285 -2.74 -0.92 -22.64
N GLU A 286 -2.16 -0.71 -23.81
CA GLU A 286 -0.96 -1.41 -24.25
C GLU A 286 0.24 -1.13 -23.32
N ARG A 287 0.50 0.15 -23.03
CA ARG A 287 1.54 0.57 -22.07
C ARG A 287 1.34 -0.07 -20.69
N SER A 288 0.09 -0.12 -20.22
CA SER A 288 -0.24 -0.77 -18.94
C SER A 288 0.06 -2.26 -18.97
N HIS A 289 -0.23 -2.94 -20.07
CA HIS A 289 0.03 -4.38 -20.23
C HIS A 289 1.53 -4.67 -20.28
N ARG A 290 2.30 -3.89 -21.05
CA ARG A 290 3.76 -4.00 -21.13
C ARG A 290 4.44 -3.89 -19.78
N LEU A 291 4.12 -2.87 -18.98
CA LEU A 291 4.68 -2.73 -17.63
C LEU A 291 4.21 -3.84 -16.67
N GLN A 292 2.99 -4.35 -16.80
CA GLN A 292 2.54 -5.49 -15.99
C GLN A 292 3.33 -6.77 -16.32
N THR A 293 3.58 -7.03 -17.61
CA THR A 293 4.43 -8.14 -18.07
C THR A 293 5.86 -7.98 -17.56
N GLN A 294 6.43 -6.76 -17.66
CA GLN A 294 7.73 -6.45 -17.09
C GLN A 294 7.77 -6.69 -15.57
N ALA A 295 6.77 -6.19 -14.83
CA ALA A 295 6.69 -6.37 -13.38
C ALA A 295 6.66 -7.85 -12.98
N GLU A 296 5.88 -8.65 -13.71
CA GLU A 296 5.77 -10.09 -13.47
C GLU A 296 7.10 -10.81 -13.72
N ALA A 297 7.81 -10.47 -14.80
CA ALA A 297 9.13 -11.01 -15.10
C ALA A 297 10.14 -10.65 -14.00
N GLN A 298 10.20 -9.38 -13.59
CA GLN A 298 11.11 -8.92 -12.54
C GLN A 298 10.77 -9.52 -11.16
N ARG A 299 9.47 -9.66 -10.85
CA ARG A 299 9.00 -10.33 -9.63
C ARG A 299 9.49 -11.77 -9.58
N ARG A 300 9.26 -12.56 -10.64
CA ARG A 300 9.71 -13.95 -10.71
C ARG A 300 11.22 -14.08 -10.58
N ALA A 301 11.97 -13.20 -11.26
CA ALA A 301 13.42 -13.17 -11.14
C ALA A 301 13.90 -12.85 -9.72
N TYR A 302 13.23 -11.92 -9.04
CA TYR A 302 13.52 -11.60 -7.64
C TYR A 302 13.20 -12.77 -6.71
N GLU A 303 12.00 -13.36 -6.80
CA GLU A 303 11.53 -14.46 -5.95
C GLU A 303 12.36 -15.74 -6.12
N ALA A 304 12.77 -16.07 -7.35
CA ALA A 304 13.58 -17.26 -7.64
C ALA A 304 14.90 -17.30 -6.86
N ARG A 305 15.44 -16.13 -6.48
CA ARG A 305 16.67 -16.02 -5.66
C ARG A 305 16.50 -16.51 -4.23
N PHE A 306 15.27 -16.77 -3.78
CA PHE A 306 14.94 -17.19 -2.41
C PHE A 306 14.44 -18.63 -2.33
N VAL A 307 14.41 -19.37 -3.44
CA VAL A 307 14.29 -20.83 -3.40
C VAL A 307 15.51 -21.40 -2.67
N ASP A 308 15.28 -22.39 -1.82
CA ASP A 308 16.22 -23.05 -0.92
C ASP A 308 16.88 -22.15 0.14
N ARG A 309 16.35 -20.94 0.34
CA ARG A 309 16.83 -19.99 1.36
C ARG A 309 15.77 -19.77 2.43
N GLU A 310 16.24 -19.52 3.65
CA GLU A 310 15.32 -19.27 4.76
C GLU A 310 14.66 -17.89 4.64
N LEU A 311 13.34 -17.88 4.80
CA LEU A 311 12.51 -16.68 4.86
C LEU A 311 11.70 -16.69 6.15
N GLU A 312 11.67 -15.56 6.84
CA GLU A 312 10.74 -15.35 7.95
C GLU A 312 9.39 -14.90 7.40
N VAL A 313 8.35 -15.71 7.63
CA VAL A 313 7.01 -15.56 7.06
C VAL A 313 5.99 -15.33 8.17
N ILE A 314 5.12 -14.32 7.99
CA ILE A 314 3.93 -14.16 8.82
C ILE A 314 2.71 -14.75 8.11
N TRP A 315 2.03 -15.71 8.76
CA TRP A 315 0.90 -16.40 8.15
C TRP A 315 -0.36 -15.53 8.20
N ASP A 316 -0.91 -15.18 7.04
CA ASP A 316 -2.01 -14.22 6.93
C ASP A 316 -3.33 -14.78 6.44
N ARG A 317 -3.32 -16.01 5.91
CA ARG A 317 -4.54 -16.66 5.43
C ARG A 317 -4.45 -18.16 5.47
N ARG A 318 -5.53 -18.80 5.92
CA ARG A 318 -5.70 -20.26 5.87
C ARG A 318 -6.59 -20.65 4.71
N TYR A 319 -6.12 -21.61 3.91
CA TYR A 319 -6.90 -22.35 2.92
C TYR A 319 -7.13 -23.79 3.45
N PRO A 320 -8.00 -24.60 2.82
CA PRO A 320 -8.29 -25.95 3.31
C PRO A 320 -7.06 -26.84 3.51
N THR A 321 -6.10 -26.79 2.58
CA THR A 321 -4.91 -27.66 2.60
C THR A 321 -3.58 -26.93 2.83
N ARG A 322 -3.57 -25.60 2.70
CA ARG A 322 -2.36 -24.78 2.76
C ARG A 322 -2.59 -23.48 3.50
N MET A 323 -1.52 -22.85 3.95
CA MET A 323 -1.53 -21.48 4.45
C MET A 323 -0.77 -20.57 3.50
N ARG A 324 -1.18 -19.31 3.46
CA ARG A 324 -0.47 -18.22 2.80
C ARG A 324 0.11 -17.32 3.87
N GLY A 325 1.34 -16.93 3.66
CA GLY A 325 2.03 -15.96 4.48
C GLY A 325 2.81 -14.98 3.62
N LEU A 326 3.34 -13.96 4.29
CA LEU A 326 4.11 -12.89 3.69
C LEU A 326 5.47 -12.80 4.37
N SER A 327 6.54 -12.88 3.59
CA SER A 327 7.88 -12.70 4.11
C SER A 327 8.19 -11.24 4.45
N ASP A 328 9.27 -11.00 5.18
CA ASP A 328 9.73 -9.65 5.49
C ASP A 328 10.05 -8.83 4.21
N ASN A 329 10.59 -9.47 3.17
CA ASN A 329 10.80 -8.91 1.83
C ASN A 329 9.58 -9.00 0.89
N TYR A 330 8.38 -9.19 1.44
CA TYR A 330 7.08 -9.10 0.72
C TYR A 330 6.83 -10.18 -0.34
N ILE A 331 7.54 -11.31 -0.25
CA ILE A 331 7.28 -12.50 -1.05
C ILE A 331 6.08 -13.24 -0.44
N THR A 332 5.13 -13.63 -1.29
CA THR A 332 4.05 -14.53 -0.87
C THR A 332 4.60 -15.94 -0.77
N VAL A 333 4.40 -16.59 0.38
CA VAL A 333 4.83 -17.98 0.61
C VAL A 333 3.60 -18.82 0.93
N TYR A 334 3.53 -20.01 0.35
CA TYR A 334 2.53 -21.02 0.64
C TYR A 334 3.18 -22.23 1.28
N ALA A 335 2.62 -22.77 2.37
CA ALA A 335 3.08 -24.03 2.97
C ALA A 335 1.88 -24.88 3.42
N PRO A 336 2.07 -26.18 3.72
CA PRO A 336 1.02 -26.99 4.33
C PRO A 336 0.42 -26.32 5.57
N ALA A 337 -0.89 -26.43 5.77
CA ALA A 337 -1.55 -25.79 6.90
C ALA A 337 -1.25 -26.45 8.26
N ARG A 338 -0.64 -27.63 8.25
CA ARG A 338 -0.22 -28.36 9.45
C ARG A 338 1.08 -27.74 9.96
N GLY A 339 1.13 -27.45 11.27
CA GLY A 339 2.30 -26.86 11.91
C GLY A 339 2.43 -25.35 11.77
N GLN A 340 1.49 -24.69 11.08
CA GLN A 340 1.48 -23.24 10.90
C GLN A 340 0.32 -22.59 11.68
N THR A 341 0.60 -21.45 12.29
CA THR A 341 -0.36 -20.71 13.13
C THR A 341 -0.64 -19.35 12.51
N LEU A 342 -1.93 -19.02 12.32
CA LEU A 342 -2.34 -17.73 11.76
C LEU A 342 -1.86 -16.59 12.66
N GLY A 343 -1.23 -15.56 12.09
CA GLY A 343 -0.68 -14.43 12.83
C GLY A 343 0.71 -14.66 13.44
N ALA A 344 1.19 -15.91 13.47
CA ALA A 344 2.53 -16.21 13.96
C ALA A 344 3.59 -16.02 12.86
N LEU A 345 4.79 -15.65 13.30
CA LEU A 345 6.00 -15.71 12.49
C LEU A 345 6.57 -17.13 12.49
N ALA A 346 7.07 -17.57 11.34
CA ALA A 346 7.77 -18.83 11.20
C ALA A 346 8.87 -18.71 10.14
N THR A 347 10.00 -19.39 10.37
CA THR A 347 11.04 -19.55 9.35
C THR A 347 10.69 -20.71 8.43
N ILE A 348 10.66 -20.46 7.13
CA ILE A 348 10.39 -21.46 6.09
C ILE A 348 11.51 -21.42 5.06
N ARG A 349 11.92 -22.59 4.58
CA ARG A 349 12.77 -22.72 3.39
C ARG A 349 11.87 -23.10 2.20
N PRO A 350 11.58 -22.18 1.27
CA PRO A 350 10.82 -22.51 0.08
C PRO A 350 11.62 -23.43 -0.84
N VAL A 351 10.98 -24.42 -1.44
CA VAL A 351 11.62 -25.43 -2.30
C VAL A 351 11.32 -25.23 -3.79
N ALA A 352 10.34 -24.40 -4.12
CA ALA A 352 9.95 -24.12 -5.49
C ALA A 352 9.23 -22.78 -5.63
N SER A 353 9.25 -22.21 -6.84
CA SER A 353 8.36 -21.11 -7.21
C SER A 353 6.97 -21.64 -7.61
N CYS A 354 5.93 -20.86 -7.37
CA CYS A 354 4.59 -21.06 -7.92
C CYS A 354 4.09 -19.81 -8.63
N GLY A 355 2.83 -19.82 -9.11
CA GLY A 355 2.29 -18.75 -9.94
C GLY A 355 2.44 -17.34 -9.34
N ASP A 356 2.11 -17.17 -8.07
CA ASP A 356 2.07 -15.87 -7.38
C ASP A 356 2.97 -15.80 -6.13
N GLY A 357 4.00 -16.64 -6.04
CA GLY A 357 4.91 -16.67 -4.89
C GLY A 357 5.80 -17.91 -4.83
N LEU A 358 6.14 -18.34 -3.62
CA LEU A 358 6.99 -19.53 -3.37
C LEU A 358 6.24 -20.60 -2.56
N LEU A 359 6.66 -21.85 -2.71
CA LEU A 359 6.15 -23.01 -1.99
C LEU A 359 7.16 -23.45 -0.91
N GLY A 360 6.77 -23.36 0.35
CA GLY A 360 7.42 -23.99 1.49
C GLY A 360 7.17 -25.49 1.55
N ALA A 361 8.16 -26.23 2.05
CA ALA A 361 8.03 -27.63 2.42
C ALA A 361 7.06 -27.85 3.59
#